data_AF-A0A1Y9IVT3-F1
#
_entry.id   AF-A0A1Y9IVT3-F1
#
_cell.length_a   1.000
_cell.length_b   1.000
_cell.length_c   1.000
_cell.angle_alpha   90.00
_cell.angle_beta   90.00
_cell.angle_gamma   90.00
#
_symmetry.space_group_name_H-M   'P 1'
#
loop_
_entity.id
_entity.type
_entity.pdbx_description
1 polymer ?
#
loop_
_entity_poly.entity_id
_entity_poly.type
_entity_poly.pdbx_seq_one_letter_code
_entity_poly.pdbx_strand_id
1 'polypeptide(L)'
;MSCRVVVLSVILQPIFWLALYAAVPQQTEDPFEDDVAQCKITISPDMMISLETAMQTKVKCDEDLWANFLQQYHQTHQNLTDCVERASGDEAPDMPNESCQQLLDDVQRQMEQEHRRHAADLEKQLHAAQRETKQQLNEKTMLQKELNRLLHARNQLVLELLLANIAIGDIKQAVINYREYRATPSVTKFHEQIVRSVYRVTMYQDQRLLNLINFVRELDDSEAKLNLYRFMAAEIQKRPTQRNGYIAAVFALAVKADAKVYAADQRLYTDLMVPIETRWKDQLANGNYKEVIEFASKQPKYYEQMQTNLATVAMDKWAGLKFAQFVPYLNSLPRAAQRVEALRQILVQIWERNKTNFKDHLVQTAKQLNICEQFMEKTKAGQGDRRKLDDLKREFVKFARGKDYNYYFGESRKASG
;
A
#
# COMPACT_ATOMS: atom_id res chain seq x y z
N MET A 1 52.14 27.08 38.30
CA MET A 1 53.08 25.98 38.61
C MET A 1 52.43 25.03 39.60
N SER A 2 52.00 23.86 39.14
CA SER A 2 51.98 22.59 39.89
C SER A 2 51.23 21.55 39.07
N CYS A 3 52.00 20.79 38.29
CA CYS A 3 51.61 19.50 37.75
C CYS A 3 51.62 18.47 38.89
N ARG A 4 50.62 17.59 38.92
CA ARG A 4 50.78 16.23 39.44
C ARG A 4 50.02 15.24 38.55
N VAL A 5 50.81 14.42 37.88
CA VAL A 5 50.48 13.14 37.25
C VAL A 5 50.43 12.07 38.35
N VAL A 6 50.06 10.82 37.98
CA VAL A 6 50.30 9.52 38.68
C VAL A 6 49.08 9.14 39.58
N VAL A 7 48.40 7.98 39.50
CA VAL A 7 48.68 6.66 38.90
C VAL A 7 47.51 5.66 39.13
N LEU A 8 47.48 4.58 38.32
CA LEU A 8 46.94 3.21 38.50
C LEU A 8 45.63 2.95 39.29
N SER A 9 44.75 2.09 38.77
CA SER A 9 44.85 0.65 39.08
C SER A 9 43.89 -0.21 38.24
N VAL A 10 44.50 -1.21 37.62
CA VAL A 10 43.89 -2.41 37.07
C VAL A 10 44.09 -3.51 38.13
N ILE A 11 43.27 -4.57 38.01
CA ILE A 11 43.38 -5.91 38.58
C ILE A 11 42.35 -6.18 39.69
N LEU A 12 41.36 -7.03 39.36
CA LEU A 12 41.09 -8.30 40.06
C LEU A 12 39.96 -9.08 39.34
N GLN A 13 40.36 -10.06 38.53
CA GLN A 13 39.67 -11.37 38.43
C GLN A 13 39.74 -12.08 39.82
N PRO A 14 39.01 -13.18 40.16
CA PRO A 14 38.66 -14.30 39.27
C PRO A 14 37.37 -15.13 39.62
N ILE A 15 37.25 -16.26 38.90
CA ILE A 15 36.57 -17.53 39.22
C ILE A 15 35.05 -17.60 38.93
N PHE A 16 34.68 -18.34 37.87
CA PHE A 16 34.04 -19.65 38.02
C PHE A 16 33.99 -20.41 36.69
N TRP A 17 34.50 -21.65 36.71
CA TRP A 17 34.32 -22.70 35.72
C TRP A 17 33.12 -23.57 36.13
N LEU A 18 32.31 -23.97 35.14
CA LEU A 18 31.36 -25.11 35.04
C LEU A 18 30.24 -24.65 34.06
N ALA A 19 29.70 -25.40 33.10
CA ALA A 19 30.06 -26.59 32.35
C ALA A 19 28.96 -26.75 31.26
N LEU A 20 29.32 -27.34 30.10
CA LEU A 20 28.49 -28.17 29.21
C LEU A 20 27.44 -27.51 28.26
N TYR A 21 27.71 -27.74 26.96
CA TYR A 21 26.84 -27.97 25.79
C TYR A 21 25.75 -26.95 25.38
N ALA A 22 26.00 -26.34 24.20
CA ALA A 22 25.24 -26.53 22.94
C ALA A 22 25.01 -25.20 22.21
N ALA A 23 25.72 -24.99 21.09
CA ALA A 23 25.18 -24.44 19.83
C ALA A 23 26.31 -24.32 18.80
N VAL A 24 26.02 -24.83 17.61
CA VAL A 24 26.83 -24.84 16.39
C VAL A 24 27.22 -23.41 15.96
N PRO A 25 28.46 -23.13 15.52
CA PRO A 25 28.76 -21.92 14.78
C PRO A 25 28.56 -22.16 13.28
N GLN A 26 27.57 -21.50 12.68
CA GLN A 26 27.55 -21.25 11.24
C GLN A 26 28.68 -20.26 10.92
N GLN A 27 29.64 -20.72 10.13
CA GLN A 27 30.65 -19.90 9.50
C GLN A 27 30.00 -18.94 8.51
N THR A 28 30.48 -17.70 8.58
CA THR A 28 30.34 -16.67 7.57
C THR A 28 31.35 -16.99 6.48
N GLU A 29 30.86 -17.36 5.30
CA GLU A 29 31.67 -17.45 4.08
C GLU A 29 31.16 -16.44 3.05
N ASP A 30 32.15 -15.93 2.34
CA ASP A 30 32.23 -14.82 1.42
C ASP A 30 31.26 -14.94 0.23
N PRO A 31 30.46 -13.91 -0.12
CA PRO A 31 29.50 -13.98 -1.23
C PRO A 31 30.11 -13.83 -2.64
N PHE A 32 31.44 -13.93 -2.79
CA PHE A 32 32.14 -13.81 -4.08
C PHE A 32 33.05 -15.01 -4.41
N GLU A 33 32.53 -16.24 -4.30
CA GLU A 33 33.08 -17.36 -5.06
C GLU A 33 32.44 -17.43 -6.45
N ASP A 34 33.29 -17.42 -7.48
CA ASP A 34 32.92 -17.60 -8.88
C ASP A 34 32.42 -19.03 -9.13
N ASP A 35 31.10 -19.23 -9.01
CA ASP A 35 30.44 -20.46 -9.44
C ASP A 35 30.46 -20.57 -10.97
N VAL A 36 31.22 -21.55 -11.48
CA VAL A 36 31.12 -22.06 -12.84
C VAL A 36 29.67 -22.44 -13.11
N ALA A 37 28.98 -21.66 -13.93
CA ALA A 37 27.61 -21.89 -14.35
C ALA A 37 27.47 -23.23 -15.08
N GLN A 38 27.26 -24.31 -14.33
CA GLN A 38 26.74 -25.56 -14.85
C GLN A 38 25.28 -25.30 -15.26
N CYS A 39 25.07 -25.12 -16.55
CA CYS A 39 23.76 -25.04 -17.17
C CYS A 39 23.03 -26.38 -16.99
N LYS A 40 22.40 -26.62 -15.83
CA LYS A 40 21.48 -27.74 -15.64
C LYS A 40 20.18 -27.42 -16.38
N ILE A 41 20.08 -27.91 -17.60
CA ILE A 41 18.83 -27.94 -18.36
C ILE A 41 17.94 -29.00 -17.71
N THR A 42 16.92 -28.57 -16.98
CA THR A 42 15.90 -29.47 -16.44
C THR A 42 14.94 -29.83 -17.57
N ILE A 43 15.16 -31.00 -18.18
CA ILE A 43 14.33 -31.51 -19.27
C ILE A 43 13.02 -32.04 -18.66
N SER A 44 11.90 -31.38 -18.95
CA SER A 44 10.58 -31.89 -18.57
C SER A 44 10.16 -33.06 -19.47
N PRO A 45 9.29 -33.98 -19.02
CA PRO A 45 8.75 -35.04 -19.86
C PRO A 45 8.10 -34.51 -21.14
N ASP A 46 7.46 -33.35 -21.08
CA ASP A 46 6.83 -32.69 -22.23
C ASP A 46 7.85 -32.18 -23.25
N MET A 47 9.05 -31.76 -22.81
CA MET A 47 10.15 -31.39 -23.71
C MET A 47 10.77 -32.61 -24.40
N MET A 48 10.85 -33.76 -23.71
CA MET A 48 11.26 -35.03 -24.31
C MET A 48 10.25 -35.52 -25.34
N ILE A 49 8.95 -35.43 -25.04
CA ILE A 49 7.88 -35.78 -25.98
C ILE A 49 7.90 -34.84 -27.19
N SER A 50 8.11 -33.53 -26.99
CA SER A 50 8.22 -32.59 -28.11
C SER A 50 9.47 -32.80 -28.96
N LEU A 51 10.58 -33.28 -28.39
CA LEU A 51 11.78 -33.69 -29.13
C LEU A 51 11.57 -35.02 -29.85
N GLU A 52 10.91 -35.99 -29.22
CA GLU A 52 10.54 -37.27 -29.84
C GLU A 52 9.60 -37.03 -31.04
N THR A 53 8.65 -36.11 -30.92
CA THR A 53 7.73 -35.74 -32.01
C THR A 53 8.42 -34.91 -33.09
N ALA A 54 9.41 -34.08 -32.74
CA ALA A 54 10.20 -33.29 -33.69
C ALA A 54 11.31 -34.10 -34.40
N MET A 55 11.81 -35.17 -33.76
CA MET A 55 12.77 -36.13 -34.32
C MET A 55 12.08 -37.30 -35.05
N GLN A 56 10.77 -37.47 -34.90
CA GLN A 56 9.95 -38.26 -35.82
C GLN A 56 9.83 -37.51 -37.15
N THR A 57 10.92 -37.50 -37.92
CA THR A 57 10.81 -37.35 -39.36
C THR A 57 9.86 -38.45 -39.87
N LYS A 58 8.89 -38.09 -40.72
CA LYS A 58 7.98 -39.04 -41.37
C LYS A 58 8.68 -40.12 -42.21
N VAL A 59 10.00 -40.04 -42.32
CA VAL A 59 10.88 -41.10 -42.79
C VAL A 59 11.22 -41.96 -41.58
N LYS A 60 10.51 -43.08 -41.43
CA LYS A 60 11.07 -44.21 -40.70
C LYS A 60 12.39 -44.53 -41.41
N CYS A 61 13.51 -44.61 -40.70
CA CYS A 61 14.63 -45.37 -41.22
C CYS A 61 14.11 -46.79 -41.39
N ASP A 62 13.65 -47.13 -42.59
CA ASP A 62 13.19 -48.49 -42.90
C ASP A 62 14.28 -49.45 -42.43
N GLU A 63 13.90 -50.46 -41.64
CA GLU A 63 14.81 -51.54 -41.25
C GLU A 63 15.43 -52.22 -42.48
N ASP A 64 14.80 -52.04 -43.64
CA ASP A 64 15.23 -52.53 -44.93
C ASP A 64 16.19 -51.59 -45.68
N LEU A 65 16.49 -50.37 -45.23
CA LEU A 65 17.46 -49.50 -45.92
C LEU A 65 18.87 -50.07 -45.85
N TRP A 66 19.27 -50.59 -44.69
CA TRP A 66 20.59 -51.22 -44.52
C TRP A 66 20.62 -52.61 -45.16
N ALA A 67 19.52 -53.36 -45.10
CA ALA A 67 19.40 -54.65 -45.77
C ALA A 67 19.39 -54.51 -47.29
N ASN A 68 18.65 -53.55 -47.85
CA ASN A 68 18.66 -53.24 -49.29
C ASN A 68 20.00 -52.67 -49.75
N PHE A 69 20.66 -51.83 -48.93
CA PHE A 69 22.01 -51.36 -49.24
C PHE A 69 23.03 -52.49 -49.25
N LEU A 70 23.01 -53.39 -48.25
CA LEU A 70 23.87 -54.58 -48.20
C LEU A 70 23.56 -55.55 -49.36
N GLN A 71 22.29 -55.73 -49.69
CA GLN A 71 21.86 -56.58 -50.79
C GLN A 71 22.27 -56.00 -52.15
N GLN A 72 22.11 -54.70 -52.36
CA GLN A 72 22.62 -54.02 -53.55
C GLN A 72 24.15 -54.07 -53.58
N TYR A 73 24.84 -53.81 -52.48
CA TYR A 73 26.29 -53.92 -52.40
C TYR A 73 26.79 -55.34 -52.74
N HIS A 74 26.13 -56.38 -52.21
CA HIS A 74 26.46 -57.78 -52.55
C HIS A 74 26.13 -58.12 -54.00
N GLN A 75 25.00 -57.66 -54.55
CA GLN A 75 24.65 -57.87 -55.96
C GLN A 75 25.57 -57.12 -56.90
N THR A 76 25.94 -55.88 -56.59
CA THR A 76 26.89 -55.08 -57.37
C THR A 76 28.29 -55.66 -57.28
N HIS A 77 28.72 -56.14 -56.11
CA HIS A 77 29.99 -56.84 -55.95
C HIS A 77 29.99 -58.17 -56.71
N GLN A 78 28.95 -58.99 -56.62
CA GLN A 78 28.84 -60.24 -57.39
C GLN A 78 28.82 -59.98 -58.91
N ASN A 79 28.06 -58.98 -59.36
CA ASN A 79 28.04 -58.61 -60.79
C ASN A 79 29.38 -58.06 -61.27
N LEU A 80 30.12 -57.31 -60.45
CA LEU A 80 31.47 -56.83 -60.77
C LEU A 80 32.49 -57.97 -60.75
N THR A 81 32.42 -58.91 -59.80
CA THR A 81 33.27 -60.10 -59.77
C THR A 81 33.02 -60.99 -60.98
N ASP A 82 31.76 -61.23 -61.35
CA ASP A 82 31.39 -61.97 -62.57
C ASP A 82 31.85 -61.26 -63.85
N CYS A 83 31.86 -59.92 -63.87
CA CYS A 83 32.33 -59.12 -65.01
C CYS A 83 33.89 -59.20 -65.12
N VAL A 84 34.61 -59.30 -63.99
CA VAL A 84 36.08 -59.51 -63.94
C VAL A 84 36.47 -60.94 -64.32
N GLU A 85 35.74 -61.96 -63.85
CA GLU A 85 36.00 -63.36 -64.19
C GLU A 85 35.78 -63.63 -65.69
N ARG A 86 34.74 -63.03 -66.30
CA ARG A 86 34.51 -63.08 -67.76
C ARG A 86 35.57 -62.34 -68.57
N ALA A 87 36.20 -61.30 -68.02
CA ALA A 87 37.31 -60.59 -68.68
C ALA A 87 38.65 -61.36 -68.62
N SER A 88 38.76 -62.38 -67.75
CA SER A 88 39.97 -63.19 -67.54
C SER A 88 39.93 -64.58 -68.20
N GLY A 89 38.82 -64.94 -68.87
CA GLY A 89 38.68 -66.18 -69.64
C GLY A 89 39.06 -65.98 -71.11
N ASP A 90 40.01 -66.79 -71.60
CA ASP A 90 40.72 -66.66 -72.89
C ASP A 90 39.91 -67.05 -74.15
N GLU A 91 38.58 -66.92 -74.13
CA GLU A 91 37.74 -67.06 -75.34
C GLU A 91 36.67 -65.97 -75.33
N ALA A 92 36.95 -64.86 -76.02
CA ALA A 92 35.94 -63.87 -76.35
C ALA A 92 34.87 -64.50 -77.25
N PRO A 93 33.59 -64.19 -77.00
CA PRO A 93 32.85 -63.44 -77.99
C PRO A 93 32.70 -62.02 -77.46
N ASP A 94 33.02 -61.05 -78.31
CA ASP A 94 32.85 -59.61 -78.10
C ASP A 94 31.45 -59.29 -77.53
N MET A 95 31.34 -59.26 -76.21
CA MET A 95 30.24 -58.66 -75.48
C MET A 95 30.80 -57.39 -74.88
N PRO A 96 30.30 -56.21 -75.29
CA PRO A 96 31.03 -54.98 -75.09
C PRO A 96 31.08 -54.64 -73.60
N ASN A 97 32.29 -54.31 -73.12
CA ASN A 97 32.57 -53.66 -71.83
C ASN A 97 31.65 -52.44 -71.56
N GLU A 98 30.98 -51.93 -72.59
CA GLU A 98 29.93 -50.91 -72.53
C GLU A 98 28.74 -51.30 -71.64
N SER A 99 28.39 -52.59 -71.50
CA SER A 99 27.16 -52.98 -70.78
C SER A 99 27.29 -52.91 -69.25
N CYS A 100 28.45 -53.25 -68.66
CA CYS A 100 28.71 -53.08 -67.22
C CYS A 100 28.90 -51.58 -66.87
N GLN A 101 29.50 -50.79 -67.77
CA GLN A 101 29.69 -49.35 -67.60
C GLN A 101 28.37 -48.57 -67.73
N GLN A 102 27.52 -48.92 -68.70
CA GLN A 102 26.18 -48.32 -68.84
C GLN A 102 25.30 -48.57 -67.61
N LEU A 103 25.37 -49.75 -67.00
CA LEU A 103 24.60 -50.06 -65.80
C LEU A 103 25.04 -49.22 -64.59
N LEU A 104 26.36 -49.03 -64.42
CA LEU A 104 26.90 -48.15 -63.37
C LEU A 104 26.53 -46.68 -63.62
N ASP A 105 26.63 -46.22 -64.86
CA ASP A 105 26.25 -44.86 -65.25
C ASP A 105 24.74 -44.62 -65.04
N ASP A 106 23.89 -45.61 -65.32
CA ASP A 106 22.45 -45.51 -65.11
C ASP A 106 22.07 -45.54 -63.62
N VAL A 107 22.72 -46.37 -62.80
CA VAL A 107 22.54 -46.37 -61.34
C VAL A 107 23.03 -45.05 -60.73
N GLN A 108 24.16 -44.52 -61.21
CA GLN A 108 24.68 -43.24 -60.76
C GLN A 108 23.72 -42.09 -61.14
N ARG A 109 23.19 -42.09 -62.37
CA ARG A 109 22.16 -41.13 -62.80
C ARG A 109 20.88 -41.24 -61.99
N GLN A 110 20.43 -42.44 -61.68
CA GLN A 110 19.23 -42.67 -60.87
C GLN A 110 19.44 -42.17 -59.44
N MET A 111 20.59 -42.47 -58.82
CA MET A 111 20.96 -41.96 -57.50
C MET A 111 21.01 -40.44 -57.47
N GLU A 112 21.65 -39.81 -58.47
CA GLU A 112 21.68 -38.35 -58.58
C GLU A 112 20.26 -37.77 -58.76
N GLN A 113 19.41 -38.42 -59.55
CA GLN A 113 18.04 -37.96 -59.76
C GLN A 113 17.19 -38.08 -58.50
N GLU A 114 17.30 -39.18 -57.76
CA GLU A 114 16.64 -39.35 -56.46
C GLU A 114 17.18 -38.38 -55.42
N HIS A 115 18.49 -38.16 -55.37
CA HIS A 115 19.09 -37.20 -54.46
C HIS A 115 18.62 -35.76 -54.76
N ARG A 116 18.50 -35.38 -56.04
CA ARG A 116 17.94 -34.08 -56.44
C ARG A 116 16.46 -33.95 -56.07
N ARG A 117 15.66 -35.01 -56.26
CA ARG A 117 14.24 -35.04 -55.86
C ARG A 117 14.07 -34.93 -54.35
N HIS A 118 14.85 -35.68 -53.58
CA HIS A 118 14.83 -35.62 -52.12
C HIS A 118 15.30 -34.26 -51.59
N ALA A 119 16.37 -33.70 -52.16
CA ALA A 119 16.84 -32.37 -51.79
C ALA A 119 15.76 -31.29 -52.07
N ALA A 120 15.09 -31.37 -53.23
CA ALA A 120 14.01 -30.44 -53.56
C ALA A 120 12.78 -30.59 -52.66
N ASP A 121 12.41 -31.82 -52.25
CA ASP A 121 11.31 -32.02 -51.32
C ASP A 121 11.65 -31.53 -49.91
N LEU A 122 12.86 -31.79 -49.43
CA LEU A 122 13.36 -31.26 -48.15
C LEU A 122 13.40 -29.72 -48.16
N GLU A 123 13.88 -29.10 -49.23
CA GLU A 123 13.88 -27.64 -49.38
C GLU A 123 12.44 -27.09 -49.36
N LYS A 124 11.51 -27.75 -50.04
CA LYS A 124 10.09 -27.39 -50.02
C LYS A 124 9.46 -27.50 -48.63
N GLN A 125 9.74 -28.61 -47.91
CA GLN A 125 9.26 -28.80 -46.54
C GLN A 125 9.86 -27.76 -45.59
N LEU A 126 11.16 -27.47 -45.71
CA LEU A 126 11.84 -26.45 -44.93
C LEU A 126 11.25 -25.05 -45.19
N HIS A 127 10.97 -24.71 -46.45
CA HIS A 127 10.28 -23.45 -46.78
C HIS A 127 8.83 -23.38 -46.29
N ALA A 128 8.12 -24.51 -46.24
CA ALA A 128 6.78 -24.57 -45.64
C ALA A 128 6.86 -24.35 -44.13
N ALA A 129 7.74 -25.06 -43.43
CA ALA A 129 7.96 -24.92 -41.99
C ALA A 129 8.43 -23.51 -41.60
N GLN A 130 9.33 -22.90 -42.39
CA GLN A 130 9.76 -21.51 -42.18
C GLN A 130 8.61 -20.50 -42.34
N ARG A 131 7.72 -20.72 -43.31
CA ARG A 131 6.54 -19.86 -43.51
C ARG A 131 5.57 -19.99 -42.34
N GLU A 132 5.31 -21.21 -41.89
CA GLU A 132 4.44 -21.48 -40.74
C GLU A 132 5.02 -20.86 -39.46
N THR A 133 6.32 -21.02 -39.21
CA THR A 133 6.99 -20.42 -38.04
C THR A 133 6.90 -18.89 -38.07
N LYS A 134 7.09 -18.27 -39.25
CA LYS A 134 6.91 -16.82 -39.41
C LYS A 134 5.47 -16.39 -39.14
N GLN A 135 4.49 -17.17 -39.60
CA GLN A 135 3.08 -16.89 -39.35
C GLN A 135 2.75 -16.98 -37.86
N GLN A 136 3.16 -18.06 -37.17
CA GLN A 136 2.97 -18.22 -35.73
C GLN A 136 3.68 -17.12 -34.93
N LEU A 137 4.87 -16.69 -35.34
CA LEU A 137 5.57 -15.58 -34.72
C LEU A 137 4.77 -14.28 -34.87
N ASN A 138 4.24 -13.99 -36.06
CA ASN A 138 3.41 -12.82 -36.30
C ASN A 138 2.14 -12.85 -35.43
N GLU A 139 1.44 -13.99 -35.38
CA GLU A 139 0.26 -14.19 -34.53
C GLU A 139 0.60 -13.99 -33.05
N LYS A 140 1.70 -14.56 -32.56
CA LYS A 140 2.20 -14.35 -31.20
C LYS A 140 2.44 -12.88 -30.90
N THR A 141 3.10 -12.14 -31.80
CA THR A 141 3.34 -10.71 -31.59
C THR A 141 2.05 -9.89 -31.56
N MET A 142 1.06 -10.25 -32.38
CA MET A 142 -0.26 -9.60 -32.38
C MET A 142 -1.03 -9.87 -31.09
N LEU A 143 -1.08 -11.13 -30.65
CA LEU A 143 -1.69 -11.49 -29.37
C LEU A 143 -1.00 -10.82 -28.18
N GLN A 144 0.33 -10.72 -28.20
CA GLN A 144 1.08 -10.01 -27.16
C GLN A 144 0.72 -8.52 -27.11
N LYS A 145 0.58 -7.86 -28.26
CA LYS A 145 0.14 -6.46 -28.34
C LYS A 145 -1.27 -6.30 -27.78
N GLU A 146 -2.19 -7.20 -28.13
CA GLU A 146 -3.57 -7.16 -27.65
C GLU A 146 -3.67 -7.41 -26.14
N LEU A 147 -2.91 -8.38 -25.62
CA LEU A 147 -2.81 -8.62 -24.18
C LEU A 147 -2.30 -7.38 -23.45
N ASN A 148 -1.24 -6.74 -23.96
CA ASN A 148 -0.71 -5.52 -23.35
C ASN A 148 -1.74 -4.38 -23.37
N ARG A 149 -2.53 -4.25 -24.44
CA ARG A 149 -3.63 -3.28 -24.55
C ARG A 149 -4.72 -3.55 -23.50
N LEU A 150 -5.15 -4.80 -23.36
CA LEU A 150 -6.17 -5.20 -22.39
C LEU A 150 -5.69 -5.02 -20.95
N LEU A 151 -4.42 -5.35 -20.65
CA LEU A 151 -3.82 -5.11 -19.34
C LEU A 151 -3.78 -3.62 -19.01
N HIS A 152 -3.42 -2.77 -19.98
CA HIS A 152 -3.45 -1.32 -19.79
C HIS A 152 -4.87 -0.79 -19.52
N ALA A 153 -5.85 -1.22 -20.31
CA ALA A 153 -7.25 -0.85 -20.13
C ALA A 153 -7.79 -1.30 -18.76
N ARG A 154 -7.47 -2.54 -18.33
CA ARG A 154 -7.83 -3.04 -16.99
C ARG A 154 -7.24 -2.15 -15.91
N ASN A 155 -5.94 -1.84 -15.98
CA ASN A 155 -5.27 -1.02 -14.97
C ASN A 155 -5.87 0.39 -14.90
N GLN A 156 -6.24 0.97 -16.05
CA GLN A 156 -6.93 2.25 -16.10
C GLN A 156 -8.31 2.18 -15.43
N LEU A 157 -9.10 1.13 -15.71
CA LEU A 157 -10.41 0.94 -15.09
C LEU A 157 -10.30 0.75 -13.56
N VAL A 158 -9.35 -0.06 -13.09
CA VAL A 158 -9.12 -0.26 -11.65
C VAL A 158 -8.75 1.07 -10.98
N LEU A 159 -7.92 1.89 -11.64
CA LEU A 159 -7.58 3.23 -11.16
C LEU A 159 -8.80 4.15 -11.10
N GLU A 160 -9.62 4.19 -12.15
CA GLU A 160 -10.84 5.00 -12.18
C GLU A 160 -11.83 4.57 -11.10
N LEU A 161 -12.01 3.26 -10.90
CA LEU A 161 -12.84 2.71 -9.83
C LEU A 161 -12.29 3.05 -8.44
N LEU A 162 -10.97 2.96 -8.22
CA LEU A 162 -10.32 3.41 -6.99
C LEU A 162 -10.67 4.87 -6.69
N LEU A 163 -10.44 5.77 -7.65
CA LEU A 163 -10.66 7.20 -7.46
C LEU A 163 -12.15 7.52 -7.27
N ALA A 164 -13.04 6.85 -7.99
CA ALA A 164 -14.48 6.98 -7.83
C ALA A 164 -14.95 6.52 -6.44
N ASN A 165 -14.48 5.36 -5.97
CA ASN A 165 -14.82 4.82 -4.65
C ASN A 165 -14.32 5.72 -3.51
N ILE A 166 -13.12 6.31 -3.63
CA ILE A 166 -12.66 7.35 -2.71
C ILE A 166 -13.59 8.57 -2.78
N ALA A 167 -13.96 9.04 -3.97
CA ALA A 167 -14.79 10.22 -4.13
C ALA A 167 -16.17 10.07 -3.48
N ILE A 168 -16.82 8.90 -3.62
CA ILE A 168 -18.14 8.63 -3.02
C ILE A 168 -18.06 8.17 -1.56
N GLY A 169 -16.88 7.75 -1.08
CA GLY A 169 -16.67 7.30 0.29
C GLY A 169 -16.92 5.80 0.51
N ASP A 170 -16.92 4.99 -0.54
CA ASP A 170 -16.88 3.51 -0.41
C ASP A 170 -15.44 3.07 -0.11
N ILE A 171 -15.06 3.26 1.14
CA ILE A 171 -13.68 3.03 1.59
C ILE A 171 -13.26 1.57 1.44
N LYS A 172 -14.18 0.62 1.63
CA LYS A 172 -13.88 -0.81 1.52
C LYS A 172 -13.49 -1.17 0.09
N GLN A 173 -14.29 -0.75 -0.89
CA GLN A 173 -13.98 -1.01 -2.29
C GLN A 173 -12.77 -0.22 -2.77
N ALA A 174 -12.56 0.99 -2.27
CA ALA A 174 -11.34 1.76 -2.55
C ALA A 174 -10.08 1.00 -2.10
N VAL A 175 -10.07 0.42 -0.89
CA VAL A 175 -8.92 -0.37 -0.39
C VAL A 175 -8.68 -1.62 -1.24
N ILE A 176 -9.74 -2.31 -1.68
CA ILE A 176 -9.62 -3.46 -2.58
C ILE A 176 -8.96 -3.03 -3.90
N ASN A 177 -9.49 -2.00 -4.56
CA ASN A 177 -8.95 -1.51 -5.83
C ASN A 177 -7.52 -0.99 -5.69
N TYR A 178 -7.16 -0.39 -4.55
CA TYR A 178 -5.79 0.04 -4.27
C TYR A 178 -4.81 -1.14 -4.24
N ARG A 179 -5.21 -2.26 -3.63
CA ARG A 179 -4.40 -3.49 -3.57
C ARG A 179 -4.33 -4.20 -4.93
N GLU A 180 -5.42 -4.16 -5.70
CA GLU A 180 -5.48 -4.76 -7.02
C GLU A 180 -4.71 -3.98 -8.08
N TYR A 181 -4.51 -2.67 -7.86
CA TYR A 181 -3.76 -1.81 -8.75
C TYR A 181 -2.29 -2.22 -8.77
N ARG A 182 -1.91 -3.05 -9.74
CA ARG A 182 -0.52 -3.43 -10.01
C ARG A 182 0.16 -2.25 -10.68
N ALA A 183 0.90 -1.48 -9.90
CA ALA A 183 1.37 -0.16 -10.30
C ALA A 183 2.41 -0.19 -11.43
N THR A 184 2.17 0.72 -12.37
CA THR A 184 3.10 1.61 -13.07
C THR A 184 4.44 1.81 -12.33
N PRO A 185 5.59 1.99 -13.01
CA PRO A 185 6.93 2.04 -12.39
C PRO A 185 7.20 3.17 -11.37
N SER A 186 6.23 4.03 -11.03
CA SER A 186 6.40 5.10 -10.03
C SER A 186 5.24 5.17 -9.04
N VAL A 187 5.45 4.58 -7.85
CA VAL A 187 4.52 4.60 -6.71
C VAL A 187 4.19 6.04 -6.28
N THR A 188 5.19 6.93 -6.28
CA THR A 188 5.03 8.34 -5.92
C THR A 188 4.04 9.07 -6.83
N LYS A 189 4.13 8.88 -8.16
CA LYS A 189 3.19 9.49 -9.11
C LYS A 189 1.76 8.97 -8.92
N PHE A 190 1.61 7.70 -8.57
CA PHE A 190 0.31 7.12 -8.28
C PHE A 190 -0.33 7.74 -7.02
N HIS A 191 0.42 7.86 -5.92
CA HIS A 191 -0.08 8.53 -4.70
C HIS A 191 -0.41 10.00 -4.96
N GLU A 192 0.42 10.71 -5.73
CA GLU A 192 0.13 12.08 -6.14
C GLU A 192 -1.17 12.17 -6.96
N GLN A 193 -1.41 11.23 -7.89
CA GLN A 193 -2.64 11.19 -8.67
C GLN A 193 -3.88 10.96 -7.80
N ILE A 194 -3.79 10.09 -6.79
CA ILE A 194 -4.88 9.87 -5.81
C ILE A 194 -5.23 11.19 -5.13
N VAL A 195 -4.24 11.90 -4.58
CA VAL A 195 -4.50 13.18 -3.89
C VAL A 195 -5.02 14.23 -4.87
N ARG A 196 -4.40 14.39 -6.04
CA ARG A 196 -4.83 15.36 -7.06
C ARG A 196 -6.29 15.12 -7.49
N SER A 197 -6.77 13.88 -7.51
CA SER A 197 -8.15 13.56 -7.90
C SER A 197 -9.20 14.27 -7.04
N VAL A 198 -8.94 14.42 -5.74
CA VAL A 198 -9.83 15.12 -4.78
C VAL A 198 -10.04 16.58 -5.18
N TYR A 199 -8.98 17.21 -5.70
CA TYR A 199 -8.89 18.63 -5.99
C TYR A 199 -9.16 19.02 -7.45
N ARG A 200 -9.43 18.04 -8.33
CA ARG A 200 -9.78 18.32 -9.74
C ARG A 200 -11.08 19.10 -9.89
N VAL A 201 -12.02 18.90 -8.97
CA VAL A 201 -13.33 19.56 -8.93
C VAL A 201 -13.43 20.31 -7.61
N THR A 202 -13.99 21.52 -7.61
CA THR A 202 -14.16 22.32 -6.39
C THR A 202 -15.41 21.91 -5.61
N MET A 203 -16.47 21.48 -6.30
CA MET A 203 -17.72 21.02 -5.71
C MET A 203 -17.48 19.79 -4.80
N TYR A 204 -17.95 19.83 -3.55
CA TYR A 204 -17.76 18.76 -2.55
C TYR A 204 -16.30 18.37 -2.25
N GLN A 205 -15.33 19.24 -2.53
CA GLN A 205 -13.91 18.97 -2.29
C GLN A 205 -13.63 18.56 -0.84
N ASP A 206 -14.27 19.23 0.11
CA ASP A 206 -14.16 18.97 1.54
C ASP A 206 -14.63 17.56 1.92
N GLN A 207 -15.76 17.10 1.36
CA GLN A 207 -16.26 15.75 1.58
C GLN A 207 -15.33 14.71 0.96
N ARG A 208 -14.84 14.94 -0.26
CA ARG A 208 -13.88 14.03 -0.91
C ARG A 208 -12.56 13.93 -0.14
N LEU A 209 -12.08 15.03 0.43
CA LEU A 209 -10.88 15.02 1.27
C LEU A 209 -11.11 14.25 2.58
N LEU A 210 -12.29 14.37 3.20
CA LEU A 210 -12.65 13.54 4.35
C LEU A 210 -12.69 12.06 3.98
N ASN A 211 -13.26 11.72 2.83
CA ASN A 211 -13.28 10.34 2.34
C ASN A 211 -11.85 9.82 2.08
N LEU A 212 -10.97 10.65 1.52
CA LEU A 212 -9.56 10.32 1.32
C LEU A 212 -8.84 10.09 2.66
N ILE A 213 -9.06 10.95 3.67
CA ILE A 213 -8.50 10.75 5.02
C ILE A 213 -8.95 9.41 5.59
N ASN A 214 -10.24 9.07 5.46
CA ASN A 214 -10.75 7.77 5.93
C ASN A 214 -10.16 6.60 5.13
N PHE A 215 -10.00 6.74 3.82
CA PHE A 215 -9.33 5.74 2.99
C PHE A 215 -7.90 5.48 3.42
N VAL A 216 -7.10 6.53 3.61
CA VAL A 216 -5.70 6.39 4.02
C VAL A 216 -5.57 5.70 5.38
N ARG A 217 -6.49 5.96 6.31
CA ARG A 217 -6.50 5.29 7.62
C ARG A 217 -6.65 3.77 7.53
N GLU A 218 -7.40 3.28 6.54
CA GLU A 218 -7.68 1.84 6.33
C GLU A 218 -6.61 1.12 5.50
N LEU A 219 -5.55 1.82 5.06
CA LEU A 219 -4.41 1.16 4.42
C LEU A 219 -3.58 0.39 5.47
N ASP A 220 -2.92 -0.68 5.05
CA ASP A 220 -2.03 -1.45 5.93
C ASP A 220 -0.58 -0.92 5.88
N ASP A 221 -0.17 -0.44 4.71
CA ASP A 221 1.20 0.03 4.47
C ASP A 221 1.42 1.45 5.05
N SER A 222 2.34 1.53 6.01
CA SER A 222 2.70 2.78 6.70
C SER A 222 3.47 3.76 5.78
N GLU A 223 4.23 3.27 4.81
CA GLU A 223 4.95 4.11 3.85
C GLU A 223 3.97 4.77 2.87
N ALA A 224 3.04 3.98 2.32
CA ALA A 224 1.95 4.51 1.51
C ALA A 224 1.13 5.57 2.26
N LYS A 225 0.78 5.31 3.54
CA LYS A 225 0.09 6.30 4.37
C LYS A 225 0.88 7.59 4.50
N LEU A 226 2.17 7.49 4.87
CA LEU A 226 3.03 8.65 5.07
C LEU A 226 3.11 9.49 3.79
N ASN A 227 3.30 8.86 2.63
CA ASN A 227 3.36 9.54 1.34
C ASN A 227 2.03 10.24 1.00
N LEU A 228 0.90 9.55 1.16
CA LEU A 228 -0.42 10.13 0.92
C LEU A 228 -0.70 11.30 1.88
N TYR A 229 -0.35 11.18 3.18
CA TYR A 229 -0.49 12.26 4.15
C TYR A 229 0.37 13.48 3.79
N ARG A 230 1.62 13.28 3.33
CA ARG A 230 2.47 14.39 2.87
C ARG A 230 1.88 15.13 1.67
N PHE A 231 1.40 14.41 0.66
CA PHE A 231 0.74 15.03 -0.49
C PHE A 231 -0.54 15.77 -0.09
N MET A 232 -1.36 15.17 0.78
CA MET A 232 -2.56 15.83 1.31
C MET A 232 -2.22 17.10 2.09
N ALA A 233 -1.22 17.06 2.99
CA ALA A 233 -0.80 18.22 3.76
C ALA A 233 -0.37 19.38 2.85
N ALA A 234 0.41 19.08 1.81
CA ALA A 234 0.84 20.07 0.82
C ALA A 234 -0.36 20.74 0.11
N GLU A 235 -1.40 19.97 -0.23
CA GLU A 235 -2.61 20.53 -0.85
C GLU A 235 -3.50 21.29 0.14
N ILE A 236 -3.62 20.85 1.39
CA ILE A 236 -4.36 21.57 2.44
C ILE A 236 -3.71 22.93 2.70
N GLN A 237 -2.38 22.99 2.80
CA GLN A 237 -1.65 24.22 3.10
C GLN A 237 -1.85 25.32 2.04
N LYS A 238 -2.04 24.93 0.77
CA LYS A 238 -2.34 25.84 -0.35
C LYS A 238 -3.72 26.49 -0.26
N ARG A 239 -4.63 25.96 0.56
CA ARG A 239 -6.06 26.33 0.58
C ARG A 239 -6.46 26.90 1.94
N PRO A 240 -6.57 28.23 2.08
CA PRO A 240 -6.83 28.87 3.37
C PRO A 240 -8.09 28.36 4.10
N THR A 241 -9.16 28.07 3.37
CA THR A 241 -10.43 27.57 3.95
C THR A 241 -10.29 26.17 4.56
N GLN A 242 -9.43 25.32 4.00
CA GLN A 242 -9.15 23.99 4.53
C GLN A 242 -8.09 24.03 5.63
N ARG A 243 -7.00 24.78 5.39
CA ARG A 243 -5.90 24.98 6.34
C ARG A 243 -6.38 25.57 7.67
N ASN A 244 -7.26 26.56 7.60
CA ASN A 244 -7.82 27.21 8.78
C ASN A 244 -9.20 26.62 9.14
N GLY A 245 -9.63 25.53 8.50
CA GLY A 245 -10.93 24.93 8.72
C GLY A 245 -10.85 23.71 9.63
N TYR A 246 -12.01 23.13 9.94
CA TYR A 246 -12.10 21.90 10.71
C TYR A 246 -11.44 20.70 10.01
N ILE A 247 -11.30 20.75 8.68
CA ILE A 247 -10.67 19.68 7.89
C ILE A 247 -9.21 19.50 8.28
N ALA A 248 -8.47 20.57 8.49
CA ALA A 248 -7.09 20.47 8.92
C ALA A 248 -6.98 19.86 10.33
N ALA A 249 -7.95 20.12 11.23
CA ALA A 249 -8.03 19.43 12.52
C ALA A 249 -8.32 17.93 12.35
N VAL A 250 -9.27 17.55 11.48
CA VAL A 250 -9.55 16.14 11.17
C VAL A 250 -8.32 15.43 10.61
N PHE A 251 -7.64 16.06 9.65
CA PHE A 251 -6.40 15.56 9.07
C PHE A 251 -5.34 15.34 10.13
N ALA A 252 -5.06 16.35 10.96
CA ALA A 252 -4.01 16.27 11.97
C ALA A 252 -4.33 15.21 13.02
N LEU A 253 -5.58 15.13 13.49
CA LEU A 253 -6.02 14.09 14.43
C LEU A 253 -5.93 12.68 13.82
N ALA A 254 -6.23 12.53 12.53
CA ALA A 254 -6.05 11.26 11.82
C ALA A 254 -4.58 10.84 11.75
N VAL A 255 -3.67 11.78 11.46
CA VAL A 255 -2.21 11.54 11.50
C VAL A 255 -1.77 11.14 12.91
N LYS A 256 -2.19 11.88 13.94
CA LYS A 256 -1.82 11.60 15.34
C LYS A 256 -2.30 10.22 15.81
N ALA A 257 -3.43 9.74 15.28
CA ALA A 257 -3.96 8.42 15.60
C ALA A 257 -3.12 7.27 15.01
N ASP A 258 -2.36 7.51 13.94
CA ASP A 258 -1.43 6.55 13.37
C ASP A 258 -0.02 6.74 13.95
N ALA A 259 0.31 5.95 14.98
CA ALA A 259 1.55 6.10 15.73
C ALA A 259 2.81 6.00 14.87
N LYS A 260 2.81 5.18 13.81
CA LYS A 260 3.96 5.01 12.92
C LYS A 260 4.16 6.25 12.04
N VAL A 261 3.07 6.74 11.44
CA VAL A 261 3.11 7.97 10.63
C VAL A 261 3.50 9.17 11.49
N TYR A 262 2.86 9.32 12.66
CA TYR A 262 3.14 10.44 13.56
C TYR A 262 4.58 10.44 14.06
N ALA A 263 5.14 9.28 14.40
CA ALA A 263 6.53 9.17 14.80
C ALA A 263 7.51 9.51 13.66
N ALA A 264 7.18 9.14 12.42
CA ALA A 264 8.02 9.41 11.25
C ALA A 264 8.00 10.89 10.83
N ASP A 265 6.87 11.58 10.99
CA ASP A 265 6.74 12.98 10.56
C ASP A 265 5.71 13.75 11.41
N GLN A 266 6.15 14.20 12.58
CA GLN A 266 5.31 14.96 13.52
C GLN A 266 4.81 16.29 12.95
N ARG A 267 5.49 16.85 11.93
CA ARG A 267 5.14 18.13 11.31
C ARG A 267 3.77 18.09 10.64
N LEU A 268 3.39 16.92 10.11
CA LEU A 268 2.05 16.69 9.55
C LEU A 268 0.94 16.97 10.57
N TYR A 269 1.20 16.80 11.87
CA TYR A 269 0.29 17.20 12.93
C TYR A 269 0.54 18.65 13.36
N THR A 270 1.78 18.99 13.76
CA THR A 270 2.04 20.27 14.44
C THR A 270 1.74 21.48 13.57
N ASP A 271 2.09 21.41 12.28
CA ASP A 271 2.01 22.56 11.37
C ASP A 271 0.56 22.94 11.02
N LEU A 272 -0.37 21.99 11.17
CA LEU A 272 -1.80 22.23 10.95
C LEU A 272 -2.56 22.38 12.26
N MET A 273 -2.28 21.54 13.26
CA MET A 273 -3.07 21.49 14.49
C MET A 273 -2.80 22.66 15.42
N VAL A 274 -1.52 22.99 15.66
CA VAL A 274 -1.14 24.00 16.67
C VAL A 274 -1.74 25.37 16.32
N PRO A 275 -1.62 25.89 15.08
CA PRO A 275 -2.22 27.18 14.72
C PRO A 275 -3.76 27.19 14.88
N ILE A 276 -4.42 26.08 14.53
CA ILE A 276 -5.87 25.95 14.67
C ILE A 276 -6.27 25.98 16.13
N GLU A 277 -5.60 25.20 16.96
CA GLU A 277 -5.90 25.11 18.39
C GLU A 277 -5.68 26.46 19.09
N THR A 278 -4.57 27.13 18.83
CA THR A 278 -4.30 28.48 19.38
C THR A 278 -5.42 29.44 19.01
N ARG A 279 -5.75 29.52 17.71
CA ARG A 279 -6.79 30.42 17.23
C ARG A 279 -8.16 30.09 17.80
N TRP A 280 -8.53 28.82 17.86
CA TRP A 280 -9.82 28.40 18.42
C TRP A 280 -9.90 28.69 19.91
N LYS A 281 -8.85 28.44 20.69
CA LYS A 281 -8.80 28.82 22.11
C LYS A 281 -8.97 30.31 22.30
N ASP A 282 -8.29 31.13 21.49
CA ASP A 282 -8.42 32.59 21.56
C ASP A 282 -9.82 33.06 21.12
N GLN A 283 -10.43 32.44 20.10
CA GLN A 283 -11.81 32.72 19.68
C GLN A 283 -12.81 32.38 20.80
N LEU A 284 -12.67 31.21 21.42
CA LEU A 284 -13.52 30.78 22.55
C LEU A 284 -13.41 31.73 23.74
N ALA A 285 -12.19 32.14 24.10
CA ALA A 285 -11.96 33.07 25.21
C ALA A 285 -12.60 34.46 24.97
N ASN A 286 -12.78 34.85 23.70
CA ASN A 286 -13.37 36.12 23.29
C ASN A 286 -14.86 36.03 22.91
N GLY A 287 -15.53 34.91 23.18
CA GLY A 287 -16.96 34.77 22.90
C GLY A 287 -17.32 34.39 21.46
N ASN A 288 -16.36 34.06 20.60
CA ASN A 288 -16.61 33.60 19.23
C ASN A 288 -16.50 32.08 19.13
N TYR A 289 -17.62 31.41 18.90
CA TYR A 289 -17.71 29.94 19.00
C TYR A 289 -17.94 29.25 17.66
N LYS A 290 -18.16 30.02 16.58
CA LYS A 290 -18.74 29.51 15.32
C LYS A 290 -17.97 28.32 14.74
N GLU A 291 -16.64 28.44 14.64
CA GLU A 291 -15.80 27.42 14.03
C GLU A 291 -15.74 26.13 14.86
N VAL A 292 -15.64 26.27 16.18
CA VAL A 292 -15.62 25.12 17.10
C VAL A 292 -16.97 24.40 17.12
N ILE A 293 -18.08 25.14 17.09
CA ILE A 293 -19.42 24.56 16.96
C ILE A 293 -19.58 23.83 15.63
N GLU A 294 -19.12 24.43 14.53
CA GLU A 294 -19.15 23.79 13.22
C GLU A 294 -18.38 22.48 13.22
N PHE A 295 -17.18 22.46 13.80
CA PHE A 295 -16.39 21.23 13.95
C PHE A 295 -17.08 20.18 14.83
N ALA A 296 -17.58 20.59 16.01
CA ALA A 296 -18.29 19.70 16.93
C ALA A 296 -19.57 19.11 16.31
N SER A 297 -20.21 19.84 15.40
CA SER A 297 -21.42 19.42 14.69
C SER A 297 -21.11 18.47 13.54
N LYS A 298 -20.18 18.87 12.65
CA LYS A 298 -19.85 18.11 11.44
C LYS A 298 -18.99 16.87 11.72
N GLN A 299 -18.08 16.95 12.70
CA GLN A 299 -17.07 15.92 12.96
C GLN A 299 -16.99 15.58 14.47
N PRO A 300 -18.10 15.10 15.06
CA PRO A 300 -18.24 14.94 16.51
C PRO A 300 -17.24 13.96 17.13
N LYS A 301 -16.88 12.88 16.41
CA LYS A 301 -15.89 11.90 16.89
C LYS A 301 -14.47 12.46 16.94
N TYR A 302 -14.12 13.34 16.01
CA TYR A 302 -12.82 14.02 16.02
C TYR A 302 -12.80 15.13 17.07
N TYR A 303 -13.91 15.86 17.21
CA TYR A 303 -14.05 16.88 18.25
C TYR A 303 -13.86 16.30 19.66
N GLU A 304 -14.41 15.12 19.94
CA GLU A 304 -14.25 14.43 21.22
C GLU A 304 -12.77 14.27 21.64
N GLN A 305 -11.86 14.07 20.68
CA GLN A 305 -10.43 13.90 20.95
C GLN A 305 -9.72 15.18 21.42
N MET A 306 -10.34 16.35 21.22
CA MET A 306 -9.75 17.63 21.60
C MET A 306 -10.67 18.51 22.47
N GLN A 307 -11.91 18.09 22.73
CA GLN A 307 -12.89 18.90 23.47
C GLN A 307 -12.38 19.33 24.85
N THR A 308 -11.71 18.44 25.57
CA THR A 308 -11.11 18.74 26.89
C THR A 308 -9.99 19.77 26.74
N ASN A 309 -9.17 19.65 25.69
CA ASN A 309 -8.09 20.60 25.42
C ASN A 309 -8.65 21.99 25.05
N LEU A 310 -9.70 22.06 24.24
CA LEU A 310 -10.37 23.32 23.88
C LEU A 310 -11.08 23.97 25.07
N ALA A 311 -11.66 23.16 25.96
CA ALA A 311 -12.25 23.64 27.21
C ALA A 311 -11.17 24.04 28.25
N THR A 312 -9.90 23.68 28.02
CA THR A 312 -8.79 24.01 28.92
C THR A 312 -8.14 25.32 28.54
N VAL A 313 -8.13 26.26 29.47
CA VAL A 313 -7.44 27.54 29.36
C VAL A 313 -6.02 27.36 29.90
N ALA A 314 -5.03 28.07 29.36
CA ALA A 314 -3.67 28.01 29.92
C ALA A 314 -3.59 28.73 31.28
N MET A 315 -2.66 28.35 32.16
CA MET A 315 -2.59 28.88 33.53
C MET A 315 -2.28 30.38 33.56
N ASP A 316 -1.37 30.82 32.70
CA ASP A 316 -1.01 32.23 32.47
C ASP A 316 -2.18 33.07 31.94
N LYS A 317 -3.08 32.46 31.15
CA LYS A 317 -4.27 33.12 30.60
C LYS A 317 -5.48 33.10 31.54
N TRP A 318 -5.47 32.30 32.60
CA TRP A 318 -6.63 32.10 33.47
C TRP A 318 -7.08 33.36 34.20
N ALA A 319 -6.13 34.10 34.79
CA ALA A 319 -6.46 35.31 35.56
C ALA A 319 -7.05 36.45 34.70
N GLY A 320 -6.64 36.53 33.42
CA GLY A 320 -7.14 37.52 32.46
C GLY A 320 -8.34 37.04 31.63
N LEU A 321 -8.82 35.81 31.87
CA LEU A 321 -9.92 35.23 31.11
C LEU A 321 -11.22 35.97 31.39
N LYS A 322 -11.91 36.40 30.33
CA LYS A 322 -13.28 36.89 30.43
C LYS A 322 -14.24 35.71 30.60
N PHE A 323 -14.31 35.17 31.81
CA PHE A 323 -15.05 33.93 32.09
C PHE A 323 -16.51 33.99 31.61
N ALA A 324 -17.18 35.12 31.79
CA ALA A 324 -18.56 35.34 31.31
C ALA A 324 -18.72 35.25 29.79
N GLN A 325 -17.66 35.47 29.02
CA GLN A 325 -17.61 35.29 27.56
C GLN A 325 -17.13 33.90 27.16
N PHE A 326 -16.51 33.13 28.05
CA PHE A 326 -15.97 31.81 27.71
C PHE A 326 -16.94 30.68 28.04
N VAL A 327 -17.55 30.68 29.24
CA VAL A 327 -18.40 29.58 29.69
C VAL A 327 -19.68 29.38 28.85
N PRO A 328 -20.32 30.41 28.27
CA PRO A 328 -21.49 30.19 27.41
C PRO A 328 -21.22 29.31 26.17
N TYR A 329 -19.97 29.18 25.72
CA TYR A 329 -19.63 28.30 24.61
C TYR A 329 -20.05 26.84 24.86
N LEU A 330 -19.95 26.38 26.11
CA LEU A 330 -20.26 25.00 26.49
C LEU A 330 -21.70 24.63 26.10
N ASN A 331 -22.63 25.58 26.24
CA ASN A 331 -24.04 25.42 25.87
C ASN A 331 -24.34 25.74 24.40
N SER A 332 -23.33 26.14 23.64
CA SER A 332 -23.43 26.28 22.18
C SER A 332 -23.06 24.99 21.44
N LEU A 333 -22.50 24.00 22.15
CA LEU A 333 -22.17 22.69 21.58
C LEU A 333 -23.43 21.90 21.20
N PRO A 334 -23.41 21.15 20.07
CA PRO A 334 -24.61 20.53 19.52
C PRO A 334 -25.09 19.27 20.27
N ARG A 335 -24.22 18.57 21.01
CA ARG A 335 -24.56 17.29 21.67
C ARG A 335 -24.48 17.37 23.18
N ALA A 336 -25.41 16.71 23.88
CA ALA A 336 -25.45 16.66 25.34
C ALA A 336 -24.12 16.18 25.96
N ALA A 337 -23.58 15.05 25.48
CA ALA A 337 -22.29 14.52 25.91
C ALA A 337 -21.13 15.54 25.80
N GLN A 338 -21.08 16.32 24.72
CA GLN A 338 -20.06 17.35 24.52
C GLN A 338 -20.18 18.48 25.55
N ARG A 339 -21.42 18.91 25.85
CA ARG A 339 -21.69 19.96 26.86
C ARG A 339 -21.24 19.52 28.25
N VAL A 340 -21.62 18.31 28.64
CA VAL A 340 -21.27 17.72 29.96
C VAL A 340 -19.77 17.62 30.12
N GLU A 341 -19.08 17.09 29.12
CA GLU A 341 -17.64 16.89 29.20
C GLU A 341 -16.88 18.22 29.28
N ALA A 342 -17.31 19.22 28.51
CA ALA A 342 -16.72 20.55 28.58
C ALA A 342 -17.02 21.23 29.94
N LEU A 343 -18.24 21.08 30.50
CA LEU A 343 -18.59 21.56 31.85
C LEU A 343 -17.76 20.89 32.94
N ARG A 344 -17.54 19.57 32.84
CA ARG A 344 -16.65 18.83 33.74
C ARG A 344 -15.26 19.42 33.75
N GLN A 345 -14.71 19.71 32.56
CA GLN A 345 -13.38 20.29 32.45
C GLN A 345 -13.30 21.71 33.03
N ILE A 346 -14.38 22.49 32.99
CA ILE A 346 -14.42 23.79 33.67
C ILE A 346 -14.40 23.62 35.19
N LEU A 347 -15.18 22.71 35.74
CA LEU A 347 -15.20 22.47 37.19
C LEU A 347 -13.81 22.03 37.71
N VAL A 348 -13.15 21.12 36.99
CA VAL A 348 -11.77 20.69 37.31
C VAL A 348 -10.82 21.90 37.34
N GLN A 349 -10.89 22.78 36.34
CA GLN A 349 -10.02 23.95 36.29
C GLN A 349 -10.31 24.97 37.40
N ILE A 350 -11.58 25.20 37.74
CA ILE A 350 -11.92 26.10 38.87
C ILE A 350 -11.32 25.53 40.16
N TRP A 351 -11.41 24.22 40.38
CA TRP A 351 -10.86 23.56 41.55
C TRP A 351 -9.34 23.71 41.63
N GLU A 352 -8.63 23.46 40.53
CA GLU A 352 -7.17 23.51 40.49
C GLU A 352 -6.63 24.93 40.66
N ARG A 353 -7.34 25.95 40.13
CA ARG A 353 -6.77 27.28 39.90
C ARG A 353 -7.33 28.38 40.80
N ASN A 354 -8.55 28.24 41.31
CA ASN A 354 -9.21 29.26 42.12
C ASN A 354 -9.45 28.77 43.55
N LYS A 355 -8.38 28.35 44.26
CA LYS A 355 -8.50 27.78 45.62
C LYS A 355 -9.15 28.73 46.65
N THR A 356 -9.06 30.05 46.44
CA THR A 356 -9.57 31.06 47.38
C THR A 356 -10.71 31.92 46.82
N ASN A 357 -10.87 32.02 45.49
CA ASN A 357 -11.89 32.87 44.87
C ASN A 357 -12.65 32.15 43.73
N PHE A 358 -13.35 31.07 44.08
CA PHE A 358 -14.15 30.28 43.14
C PHE A 358 -15.62 30.74 43.02
N LYS A 359 -16.12 31.61 43.92
CA LYS A 359 -17.57 31.90 44.04
C LYS A 359 -18.16 32.36 42.71
N ASP A 360 -17.61 33.41 42.11
CA ASP A 360 -18.17 34.01 40.89
C ASP A 360 -18.12 33.05 39.70
N HIS A 361 -17.04 32.26 39.61
CA HIS A 361 -16.89 31.23 38.59
C HIS A 361 -17.94 30.13 38.77
N LEU A 362 -18.13 29.62 39.98
CA LEU A 362 -19.15 28.60 40.27
C LEU A 362 -20.57 29.10 40.03
N VAL A 363 -20.87 30.36 40.36
CA VAL A 363 -22.18 30.99 40.07
C VAL A 363 -22.45 31.00 38.56
N GLN A 364 -21.47 31.40 37.75
CA GLN A 364 -21.60 31.39 36.29
C GLN A 364 -21.70 29.97 35.73
N THR A 365 -20.89 29.03 36.22
CA THR A 365 -20.94 27.63 35.80
C THR A 365 -22.26 26.96 36.17
N ALA A 366 -22.82 27.24 37.35
CA ALA A 366 -24.14 26.73 37.78
C ALA A 366 -25.27 27.19 36.85
N LYS A 367 -25.25 28.46 36.42
CA LYS A 367 -26.18 28.97 35.40
C LYS A 367 -26.08 28.18 34.09
N GLN A 368 -24.86 27.84 33.66
CA GLN A 368 -24.64 27.08 32.44
C GLN A 368 -25.02 25.60 32.58
N LEU A 369 -24.84 24.98 33.75
CA LEU A 369 -25.35 23.63 34.05
C LEU A 369 -26.87 23.54 33.92
N ASN A 370 -27.60 24.53 34.44
CA ASN A 370 -29.06 24.59 34.29
C ASN A 370 -29.48 24.69 32.81
N ILE A 371 -28.78 25.48 31.99
CA ILE A 371 -29.06 25.57 30.54
C ILE A 371 -28.80 24.22 29.86
N CYS A 372 -27.76 23.49 30.27
CA CYS A 372 -27.47 22.16 29.76
C CYS A 372 -28.56 21.15 30.16
N GLU A 373 -29.06 21.21 31.39
CA GLU A 373 -30.17 20.39 31.87
C GLU A 373 -31.44 20.60 31.02
N GLN A 374 -31.86 21.86 30.85
CA GLN A 374 -33.01 22.21 30.01
C GLN A 374 -32.84 21.75 28.57
N PHE A 375 -31.62 21.82 28.03
CA PHE A 375 -31.32 21.27 26.71
C PHE A 375 -31.52 19.75 26.66
N MET A 376 -31.03 19.00 27.66
CA MET A 376 -31.18 17.54 27.73
C MET A 376 -32.62 17.07 27.90
N GLU A 377 -33.43 17.85 28.62
CA GLU A 377 -34.88 17.62 28.73
C GLU A 377 -35.54 17.77 27.36
N LYS A 378 -35.27 18.87 26.66
CA LYS A 378 -35.81 19.16 25.32
C LYS A 378 -35.39 18.12 24.27
N THR A 379 -34.11 17.73 24.24
CA THR A 379 -33.59 16.79 23.24
C THR A 379 -33.80 15.33 23.61
N LYS A 380 -34.46 15.02 24.75
CA LYS A 380 -34.61 13.67 25.28
C LYS A 380 -33.26 12.92 25.34
N ALA A 381 -32.23 13.59 25.87
CA ALA A 381 -30.89 13.01 25.97
C ALA A 381 -30.90 11.68 26.76
N GLY A 382 -29.97 10.78 26.41
CA GLY A 382 -29.90 9.45 27.00
C GLY A 382 -29.65 9.48 28.52
N GLN A 383 -30.10 8.43 29.21
CA GLN A 383 -29.99 8.32 30.67
C GLN A 383 -28.53 8.44 31.17
N GLY A 384 -27.56 7.97 30.39
CA GLY A 384 -26.14 8.07 30.72
C GLY A 384 -25.65 9.52 30.83
N ASP A 385 -26.03 10.40 29.90
CA ASP A 385 -25.63 11.81 29.91
C ASP A 385 -26.29 12.57 31.06
N ARG A 386 -27.53 12.22 31.39
CA ARG A 386 -28.25 12.79 32.55
C ARG A 386 -27.57 12.42 33.87
N ARG A 387 -27.20 11.14 34.05
CA ARG A 387 -26.46 10.70 35.24
C ARG A 387 -25.14 11.45 35.39
N LYS A 388 -24.37 11.62 34.31
CA LYS A 388 -23.14 12.41 34.33
C LYS A 388 -23.38 13.87 34.73
N LEU A 389 -24.47 14.48 34.25
CA LEU A 389 -24.84 15.84 34.64
C LEU A 389 -25.16 15.94 36.14
N ASP A 390 -25.90 14.97 36.68
CA ASP A 390 -26.22 14.89 38.11
C ASP A 390 -24.96 14.70 38.96
N ASP A 391 -24.02 13.86 38.50
CA ASP A 391 -22.73 13.68 39.15
C ASP A 391 -21.95 15.01 39.20
N LEU A 392 -21.93 15.78 38.10
CA LEU A 392 -21.31 17.11 38.07
C LEU A 392 -21.93 18.08 39.08
N LYS A 393 -23.26 18.09 39.22
CA LYS A 393 -23.94 18.92 40.22
C LYS A 393 -23.51 18.58 41.64
N ARG A 394 -23.28 17.29 41.94
CA ARG A 394 -22.79 16.84 43.26
C ARG A 394 -21.38 17.31 43.56
N GLU A 395 -20.57 17.62 42.56
CA GLU A 395 -19.20 18.10 42.76
C GLU A 395 -19.11 19.50 43.37
N PHE A 396 -20.16 20.32 43.28
CA PHE A 396 -20.18 21.68 43.84
C PHE A 396 -19.94 21.70 45.36
N VAL A 397 -20.41 20.67 46.08
CA VAL A 397 -20.24 20.54 47.53
C VAL A 397 -18.77 20.40 47.92
N LYS A 398 -17.90 19.93 47.00
CA LYS A 398 -16.46 19.79 47.24
C LYS A 398 -15.77 21.15 47.42
N PHE A 399 -16.30 22.22 46.83
CA PHE A 399 -15.70 23.56 46.88
C PHE A 399 -15.88 24.27 48.21
N ALA A 400 -17.06 24.14 48.83
CA ALA A 400 -17.33 24.75 50.13
C ALA A 400 -18.39 23.97 50.89
N ARG A 401 -18.08 23.66 52.16
CA ARG A 401 -19.00 22.94 53.05
C ARG A 401 -20.33 23.67 53.17
N GLY A 402 -21.44 22.95 52.94
CA GLY A 402 -22.80 23.48 53.03
C GLY A 402 -23.25 24.33 51.82
N LYS A 403 -22.43 24.45 50.76
CA LYS A 403 -22.79 25.15 49.53
C LYS A 403 -22.81 24.16 48.36
N ASP A 404 -24.00 23.72 47.97
CA ASP A 404 -24.23 22.80 46.87
C ASP A 404 -24.51 23.56 45.55
N TYR A 405 -24.82 22.81 44.49
CA TYR A 405 -25.24 23.38 43.21
C TYR A 405 -26.41 24.38 43.36
N ASN A 406 -27.42 24.06 44.18
CA ASN A 406 -28.61 24.90 44.35
C ASN A 406 -28.28 26.25 44.98
N TYR A 407 -27.33 26.30 45.91
CA TYR A 407 -26.80 27.54 46.45
C TYR A 407 -26.24 28.46 45.35
N TYR A 408 -25.28 27.97 44.55
CA TYR A 408 -24.65 28.79 43.50
C TYR A 408 -25.62 29.15 42.37
N PHE A 409 -26.54 28.25 42.04
CA PHE A 409 -27.61 28.54 41.08
C PHE A 409 -28.56 29.62 41.61
N GLY A 410 -28.95 29.57 42.88
CA GLY A 410 -29.76 30.59 43.54
C GLY A 410 -29.08 31.97 43.50
N GLU A 411 -27.78 32.03 43.79
CA GLU A 411 -27.00 33.27 43.66
C GLU A 411 -26.95 33.79 42.21
N SER A 412 -26.89 32.91 41.21
CA SER A 412 -26.88 33.30 39.79
C SER A 412 -28.17 34.00 39.35
N ARG A 413 -29.31 33.64 39.98
CA ARG A 413 -30.62 34.26 39.73
C ARG A 413 -30.72 35.64 40.37
N LYS A 414 -30.14 35.82 41.55
CA LYS A 414 -30.11 37.13 42.25
C LYS A 414 -29.25 38.16 41.52
N ALA A 415 -28.17 37.74 40.86
CA ALA A 415 -27.30 38.64 40.11
C ALA A 415 -27.86 39.06 38.74
N SER A 416 -28.98 38.47 38.29
CA SER A 416 -29.60 38.74 36.99
C SER A 416 -30.93 39.52 37.09
N GLY A 417 -31.38 39.86 38.30
CA GLY A 417 -32.52 40.72 38.59
C GLY A 417 -32.04 41.94 39.34
#